data_AF-A0A7R9XWM4-F1
#
_entry.id   AF-A0A7R9XWM4-F1
#
_cell.length_a   1.000
_cell.length_b   1.000
_cell.length_c   1.000
_cell.angle_alpha   90.00
_cell.angle_beta   90.00
_cell.angle_gamma   90.00
#
_symmetry.space_group_name_H-M   'P 1'
#
loop_
_entity.id
_entity.type
_entity.pdbx_description
1 polymer ?
#
loop_
_entity_poly.entity_id
_entity_poly.type
_entity_poly.pdbx_seq_one_letter_code
_entity_poly.pdbx_strand_id
1 'polypeptide(L)'
;RARGMSSDADDDNGDPRDARDLFKWLSREVRDLSCARAVPRVDGSGGVDALAFLRDHVARNSPCVISNAIDHWPALTRWKDPSYLADVMGDAVVSVNVTPNGRGDALLDTDGWRVVARDGGGGDDRINAAADDDDDAVVDVHPKPREVFVAPEERRETFRDFLRELNDDSRRRGDDSHPPVVRYISKQCGSLLDEFPALTRDCERELEWATAAFGAPPDAVNLWCGDDRAVTTFHKDHYENVYCVVTGTKTFALLPPCDGARLKPREAPAATFVAEDRTREDAPRNRFALRLERPARSVAWSSVDVDDLARDGYPPPLLVDVHAGEILYLPALWHHRVSQRRGKDGEPCAAVNFWHDMAFDDRHACARFLDEARARFEVATDPTETSSD
;
A
#
# COMPACT_ATOMS: atom_id res chain seq x y z
N ARG A 1 51.16 19.08 -1.45
CA ARG A 1 50.89 18.47 -0.12
C ARG A 1 49.48 17.91 -0.16
N ALA A 2 49.38 16.61 -0.38
CA ALA A 2 48.12 15.87 -0.29
C ALA A 2 47.57 15.97 1.14
N ARG A 3 46.31 16.38 1.29
CA ARG A 3 45.50 16.02 2.46
C ARG A 3 44.62 14.88 2.00
N GLY A 4 44.80 13.74 2.65
CA GLY A 4 44.18 12.48 2.29
C GLY A 4 42.66 12.59 2.27
N MET A 5 42.08 12.03 1.21
CA MET A 5 40.74 11.49 1.24
C MET A 5 40.76 10.38 2.30
N SER A 6 40.13 10.64 3.44
CA SER A 6 39.76 9.60 4.38
C SER A 6 38.69 8.76 3.70
N SER A 7 38.95 7.47 3.56
CA SER A 7 37.93 6.47 3.27
C SER A 7 36.90 6.48 4.41
N ASP A 8 35.63 6.71 4.10
CA ASP A 8 34.50 6.60 5.02
C ASP A 8 34.26 5.12 5.37
N ALA A 9 35.16 4.58 6.21
CA ALA A 9 34.98 3.33 6.92
C ALA A 9 34.28 3.64 8.25
N ASP A 10 33.16 2.96 8.50
CA ASP A 10 32.44 2.85 9.78
C ASP A 10 32.27 4.15 10.58
N ASP A 11 31.23 4.94 10.24
CA ASP A 11 30.65 5.89 11.19
C ASP A 11 29.97 5.08 12.30
N ASP A 12 30.70 4.82 13.39
CA ASP A 12 30.14 4.36 14.66
C ASP A 12 29.00 5.30 15.06
N ASN A 13 27.77 4.78 15.16
CA ASN A 13 26.59 5.54 15.56
C ASN A 13 26.69 6.01 17.04
N GLY A 14 27.72 5.56 17.76
CA GLY A 14 28.06 5.96 19.11
C GLY A 14 27.25 5.22 20.16
N ASP A 15 27.49 5.54 21.42
CA ASP A 15 26.79 4.92 22.55
C ASP A 15 25.34 5.43 22.65
N PRO A 16 24.33 4.55 22.76
CA PRO A 16 22.93 4.96 22.88
C PRO A 16 22.67 5.85 24.10
N ARG A 17 23.51 5.78 25.15
CA ARG A 17 23.38 6.62 26.36
C ARG A 17 23.68 8.09 26.11
N ASP A 18 24.46 8.38 25.08
CA ASP A 18 24.84 9.73 24.68
C ASP A 18 23.95 10.28 23.55
N ALA A 19 23.00 9.47 23.05
CA ALA A 19 22.11 9.84 21.97
C ALA A 19 21.08 10.90 22.44
N ARG A 20 21.04 12.05 21.75
CA ARG A 20 20.02 13.08 21.98
C ARG A 20 18.61 12.63 21.60
N ASP A 21 18.51 11.75 20.61
CA ASP A 21 17.27 11.12 20.16
C ASP A 21 17.55 9.63 19.99
N LEU A 22 17.15 8.83 20.98
CA LEU A 22 17.42 7.40 21.04
C LEU A 22 16.69 6.63 19.93
N PHE A 23 15.53 7.09 19.48
CA PHE A 23 14.79 6.46 18.39
C PHE A 23 15.47 6.71 17.04
N LYS A 24 16.01 7.91 16.84
CA LYS A 24 16.82 8.22 15.67
C LYS A 24 18.13 7.45 15.65
N TRP A 25 18.75 7.27 16.82
CA TRP A 25 19.90 6.38 16.97
C TRP A 25 19.52 4.93 16.61
N LEU A 26 18.42 4.41 17.16
CA LEU A 26 17.91 3.07 16.85
C LEU A 26 17.58 2.89 15.36
N SER A 27 16.98 3.91 14.73
CA SER A 27 16.68 3.91 13.29
C SER A 27 17.93 3.68 12.45
N ARG A 28 19.06 4.30 12.83
CA ARG A 28 20.36 4.11 12.15
C ARG A 28 20.90 2.71 12.40
N GLU A 29 20.94 2.26 13.65
CA GLU A 29 21.41 0.90 14.00
C GLU A 29 20.66 -0.20 13.24
N VAL A 30 19.33 -0.14 13.26
CA VAL A 30 18.50 -1.15 12.60
C VAL A 30 18.78 -1.20 11.10
N ARG A 31 19.03 -0.04 10.48
CA ARG A 31 19.37 0.03 9.05
C ARG A 31 20.74 -0.53 8.76
N ASP A 32 21.73 -0.23 9.57
CA ASP A 32 23.10 -0.74 9.39
C ASP A 32 23.15 -2.27 9.59
N LEU A 33 22.35 -2.80 10.52
CA LEU A 33 22.26 -4.24 10.80
C LEU A 33 21.38 -5.03 9.83
N SER A 34 20.25 -4.47 9.39
CA SER A 34 19.23 -5.20 8.64
C SER A 34 19.35 -4.98 7.14
N CYS A 35 19.58 -3.74 6.69
CA CYS A 35 19.51 -3.36 5.28
C CYS A 35 20.52 -2.26 5.00
N ALA A 36 21.80 -2.63 4.90
CA ALA A 36 22.92 -1.71 4.68
C ALA A 36 22.64 -0.73 3.51
N ARG A 37 22.16 0.48 3.82
CA ARG A 37 21.80 1.61 2.92
C ARG A 37 20.87 1.31 1.71
N ALA A 38 20.63 0.05 1.35
CA ALA A 38 19.83 -0.40 0.21
C ALA A 38 19.26 -1.80 0.48
N VAL A 39 18.17 -2.14 -0.21
CA VAL A 39 17.56 -3.48 -0.15
C VAL A 39 18.47 -4.46 -0.91
N PRO A 40 18.94 -5.55 -0.28
CA PRO A 40 19.81 -6.52 -0.94
C PRO A 40 19.08 -7.21 -2.09
N ARG A 41 19.81 -7.57 -3.13
CA ARG A 41 19.31 -8.33 -4.28
C ARG A 41 19.99 -9.69 -4.30
N VAL A 42 19.19 -10.75 -4.43
CA VAL A 42 19.65 -12.14 -4.43
C VAL A 42 19.22 -12.81 -5.73
N ASP A 43 20.07 -13.69 -6.24
CA ASP A 43 19.77 -14.48 -7.43
C ASP A 43 19.01 -15.75 -7.03
N GLY A 44 17.78 -15.89 -7.52
CA GLY A 44 16.96 -17.09 -7.36
C GLY A 44 17.16 -18.13 -8.46
N SER A 45 18.17 -17.96 -9.33
CA SER A 45 18.49 -18.95 -10.36
C SER A 45 18.81 -20.31 -9.74
N GLY A 46 18.14 -21.36 -10.24
CA GLY A 46 18.24 -22.71 -9.67
C GLY A 46 17.30 -22.97 -8.47
N GLY A 47 16.47 -22.00 -8.10
CA GLY A 47 15.49 -22.09 -7.01
C GLY A 47 15.94 -21.36 -5.74
N VAL A 48 14.96 -20.86 -4.99
CA VAL A 48 15.20 -20.20 -3.69
C VAL A 48 15.27 -21.27 -2.60
N ASP A 49 16.39 -21.35 -1.88
CA ASP A 49 16.52 -22.25 -0.73
C ASP A 49 15.73 -21.72 0.47
N ALA A 50 14.70 -22.47 0.88
CA ALA A 50 13.77 -22.06 1.94
C ALA A 50 14.47 -21.80 3.29
N LEU A 51 15.48 -22.61 3.64
CA LEU A 51 16.20 -22.46 4.91
C LEU A 51 17.09 -21.22 4.92
N ALA A 52 17.82 -20.97 3.82
CA ALA A 52 18.60 -19.75 3.64
C ALA A 52 17.70 -18.52 3.65
N PHE A 53 16.58 -18.55 2.93
CA PHE A 53 15.60 -17.45 2.94
C PHE A 53 15.06 -17.17 4.35
N LEU A 54 14.66 -18.20 5.08
CA LEU A 54 14.19 -18.09 6.46
C LEU A 54 15.27 -17.49 7.37
N ARG A 55 16.51 -17.99 7.30
CA ARG A 55 17.63 -17.53 8.15
C ARG A 55 18.09 -16.11 7.83
N ASP A 56 18.27 -15.81 6.55
CA ASP A 56 18.98 -14.62 6.10
C ASP A 56 18.07 -13.39 5.95
N HIS A 57 16.76 -13.62 5.77
CA HIS A 57 15.78 -12.56 5.55
C HIS A 57 14.65 -12.57 6.57
N VAL A 58 13.90 -13.66 6.69
CA VAL A 58 12.70 -13.71 7.55
C VAL A 58 13.06 -13.53 9.02
N ALA A 59 13.96 -14.36 9.57
CA ALA A 59 14.38 -14.28 10.97
C ALA A 59 15.03 -12.94 11.33
N ARG A 60 15.64 -12.27 10.35
CA ARG A 60 16.24 -10.94 10.51
C ARG A 60 15.25 -9.79 10.24
N ASN A 61 14.02 -10.11 9.85
CA ASN A 61 12.99 -9.17 9.42
C ASN A 61 13.54 -8.16 8.39
N SER A 62 14.27 -8.65 7.39
CA SER A 62 14.95 -7.84 6.38
C SER A 62 14.36 -8.06 4.99
N PRO A 63 13.93 -7.01 4.27
CA PRO A 63 13.53 -7.13 2.87
C PRO A 63 14.69 -7.58 1.98
N CYS A 64 14.33 -8.19 0.85
CA CYS A 64 15.25 -8.46 -0.26
C CYS A 64 14.49 -8.50 -1.59
N VAL A 65 15.21 -8.26 -2.69
CA VAL A 65 14.69 -8.50 -4.04
C VAL A 65 15.29 -9.78 -4.60
N ILE A 66 14.46 -10.70 -5.07
CA ILE A 66 14.86 -11.98 -5.65
C ILE A 66 14.65 -11.89 -7.16
N SER A 67 15.73 -12.02 -7.94
CA SER A 67 15.66 -12.11 -9.40
C SER A 67 15.56 -13.56 -9.86
N ASN A 68 15.05 -13.79 -11.08
CA ASN A 68 15.06 -15.08 -11.77
C ASN A 68 14.27 -16.23 -11.09
N ALA A 69 13.47 -15.92 -10.06
CA ALA A 69 12.71 -16.92 -9.29
C ALA A 69 11.32 -17.23 -9.89
N ILE A 70 10.85 -16.41 -10.85
CA ILE A 70 9.56 -16.58 -11.54
C ILE A 70 9.69 -16.59 -13.06
N ASP A 71 10.90 -16.80 -13.60
CA ASP A 71 11.16 -16.78 -15.04
C ASP A 71 10.36 -17.85 -15.81
N HIS A 72 9.91 -18.90 -15.11
CA HIS A 72 9.06 -19.95 -15.67
C HIS A 72 7.60 -19.53 -15.85
N TRP A 73 7.17 -18.40 -15.27
CA TRP A 73 5.77 -17.95 -15.35
C TRP A 73 5.40 -17.50 -16.77
N PRO A 74 4.40 -18.13 -17.43
CA PRO A 74 3.89 -17.65 -18.71
C PRO A 74 3.41 -16.18 -18.66
N ALA A 75 2.99 -15.69 -17.48
CA ALA A 75 2.51 -14.33 -17.27
C ALA A 75 3.53 -13.27 -17.70
N LEU A 76 4.84 -13.50 -17.51
CA LEU A 76 5.91 -12.56 -17.88
C LEU A 76 5.98 -12.27 -19.39
N THR A 77 5.37 -13.14 -20.20
CA THR A 77 5.23 -12.94 -21.65
C THR A 77 3.81 -12.57 -22.02
N ARG A 78 2.82 -13.34 -21.55
CA ARG A 78 1.43 -13.25 -22.02
C ARG A 78 0.72 -11.97 -21.56
N TRP A 79 0.99 -11.49 -20.36
CA TRP A 79 0.27 -10.33 -19.80
C TRP A 79 0.74 -9.00 -20.38
N LYS A 80 1.81 -9.00 -21.18
CA LYS A 80 2.23 -7.83 -21.97
C LYS A 80 1.33 -7.57 -23.17
N ASP A 81 0.58 -8.58 -23.63
CA ASP A 81 -0.36 -8.45 -24.75
C ASP A 81 -1.76 -8.11 -24.24
N PRO A 82 -2.27 -6.89 -24.49
CA PRO A 82 -3.63 -6.51 -24.10
C PRO A 82 -4.71 -7.37 -24.75
N SER A 83 -4.43 -7.94 -25.93
CA SER A 83 -5.37 -8.80 -26.67
C SER A 83 -5.55 -10.13 -25.96
N TYR A 84 -4.45 -10.75 -25.52
CA TYR A 84 -4.48 -11.94 -24.68
C TYR A 84 -5.32 -11.73 -23.41
N LEU A 85 -5.04 -10.64 -22.68
CA LEU A 85 -5.76 -10.31 -21.46
C LEU A 85 -7.26 -10.06 -21.73
N ALA A 86 -7.60 -9.39 -22.82
CA ALA A 86 -8.99 -9.16 -23.22
C ALA A 86 -9.71 -10.42 -23.71
N ASP A 87 -8.99 -11.40 -24.27
CA ASP A 87 -9.55 -12.68 -24.70
C ASP A 87 -9.80 -13.62 -23.50
N VAL A 88 -8.90 -13.63 -22.52
CA VAL A 88 -8.98 -14.53 -21.36
C VAL A 88 -9.92 -14.00 -20.28
N MET A 89 -9.93 -12.68 -20.05
CA MET A 89 -10.66 -12.06 -18.94
C MET A 89 -11.71 -11.03 -19.39
N GLY A 90 -11.81 -10.70 -20.68
CA GLY A 90 -12.51 -9.49 -21.13
C GLY A 90 -13.92 -9.28 -20.60
N ASP A 91 -14.75 -10.31 -20.59
CA ASP A 91 -16.15 -10.22 -20.16
C ASP A 91 -16.33 -10.47 -18.65
N ALA A 92 -15.26 -10.84 -17.94
CA ALA A 92 -15.30 -11.02 -16.49
C ALA A 92 -15.52 -9.68 -15.80
N VAL A 93 -16.46 -9.66 -14.86
CA VAL A 93 -16.76 -8.48 -14.04
C VAL A 93 -15.88 -8.50 -12.79
N VAL A 94 -15.05 -7.48 -12.65
CA VAL A 94 -14.02 -7.38 -11.61
C VAL A 94 -14.25 -6.14 -10.74
N SER A 95 -13.67 -6.14 -9.55
CA SER A 95 -13.72 -5.02 -8.62
C SER A 95 -12.56 -4.07 -8.92
N VAL A 96 -12.88 -2.82 -9.24
CA VAL A 96 -11.92 -1.77 -9.59
C VAL A 96 -12.06 -0.61 -8.62
N ASN A 97 -10.96 -0.28 -7.94
CA ASN A 97 -10.90 0.92 -7.11
C ASN A 97 -10.67 2.14 -8.00
N VAL A 98 -11.53 3.15 -7.82
CA VAL A 98 -11.52 4.39 -8.58
C VAL A 98 -11.33 5.57 -7.63
N THR A 99 -10.39 6.43 -7.97
CA THR A 99 -10.11 7.65 -7.21
C THR A 99 -9.93 8.84 -8.14
N PRO A 100 -10.22 10.07 -7.67
CA PRO A 100 -10.01 11.27 -8.46
C PRO A 100 -8.52 11.65 -8.61
N ASN A 101 -7.66 11.20 -7.70
CA ASN A 101 -6.28 11.67 -7.56
C ASN A 101 -5.24 10.54 -7.43
N GLY A 102 -5.66 9.28 -7.50
CA GLY A 102 -4.79 8.11 -7.35
C GLY A 102 -4.50 7.69 -5.91
N ARG A 103 -5.07 8.36 -4.90
CA ARG A 103 -4.85 8.07 -3.49
C ARG A 103 -6.16 7.63 -2.84
N GLY A 104 -6.33 6.30 -2.74
CA GLY A 104 -7.30 5.67 -1.85
C GLY A 104 -6.60 5.24 -0.56
N ASP A 105 -7.39 5.01 0.49
CA ASP A 105 -6.91 4.67 1.82
C ASP A 105 -5.85 5.66 2.30
N ALA A 106 -6.27 6.93 2.40
CA ALA A 106 -5.40 8.06 2.69
C ALA A 106 -6.13 9.11 3.53
N LEU A 107 -5.37 9.91 4.28
CA LEU A 107 -5.91 11.14 4.87
C LEU A 107 -6.13 12.20 3.79
N LEU A 108 -7.28 12.88 3.86
CA LEU A 108 -7.69 13.91 2.91
C LEU A 108 -8.34 15.09 3.64
N ASP A 109 -7.79 16.28 3.42
CA ASP A 109 -8.42 17.54 3.84
C ASP A 109 -9.72 17.75 3.04
N THR A 110 -10.82 18.07 3.74
CA THR A 110 -12.14 18.17 3.12
C THR A 110 -12.43 19.53 2.50
N ASP A 111 -11.49 20.49 2.56
CA ASP A 111 -11.63 21.78 1.92
C ASP A 111 -11.87 21.61 0.41
N GLY A 112 -12.95 22.21 -0.08
CA GLY A 112 -13.39 22.08 -1.47
C GLY A 112 -14.20 20.81 -1.79
N TRP A 113 -14.36 19.88 -0.85
CA TRP A 113 -15.16 18.66 -1.04
C TRP A 113 -16.60 18.82 -0.56
N ARG A 114 -17.54 18.23 -1.30
CA ARG A 114 -18.88 17.94 -0.76
C ARG A 114 -18.77 16.73 0.16
N VAL A 115 -19.26 16.87 1.39
CA VAL A 115 -19.24 15.80 2.39
C VAL A 115 -20.67 15.43 2.74
N VAL A 116 -21.00 14.16 2.58
CA VAL A 116 -22.37 13.63 2.73
C VAL A 116 -22.38 12.42 3.66
N ALA A 117 -23.55 12.06 4.15
CA ALA A 117 -23.79 10.80 4.86
C ALA A 117 -25.17 10.25 4.48
N ARG A 118 -25.36 8.93 4.59
CA ARG A 118 -26.72 8.34 4.55
C ARG A 118 -27.50 8.82 5.77
N ASP A 119 -28.75 9.22 5.59
CA ASP A 119 -29.64 9.58 6.68
C ASP A 119 -29.98 8.31 7.48
N GLY A 120 -29.18 8.02 8.50
CA GLY A 120 -29.52 6.98 9.46
C GLY A 120 -30.68 7.50 10.29
N GLY A 121 -31.90 7.19 9.86
CA GLY A 121 -33.12 7.53 10.57
C GLY A 121 -32.95 7.23 12.07
N GLY A 122 -33.08 8.25 12.90
CA GLY A 122 -32.79 8.18 14.33
C GLY A 122 -33.50 6.98 14.98
N GLY A 123 -32.73 5.95 15.32
CA GLY A 123 -33.23 4.71 15.85
C GLY A 123 -32.08 3.76 16.16
N ASP A 124 -31.53 3.92 17.36
CA ASP A 124 -30.75 2.90 18.05
C ASP A 124 -31.66 1.66 18.24
N ASP A 125 -31.66 0.72 17.28
CA ASP A 125 -32.14 -0.68 17.39
C ASP A 125 -32.49 -1.33 16.03
N ARG A 126 -31.52 -1.47 15.11
CA ARG A 126 -31.63 -2.44 14.00
C ARG A 126 -30.32 -3.21 13.81
N ILE A 127 -30.03 -4.07 14.78
CA ILE A 127 -29.08 -5.18 14.60
C ILE A 127 -29.78 -6.23 13.73
N ASN A 128 -29.18 -6.53 12.57
CA ASN A 128 -29.55 -7.56 11.58
C ASN A 128 -30.60 -7.19 10.53
N ALA A 129 -30.17 -6.47 9.50
CA ALA A 129 -30.69 -6.64 8.13
C ALA A 129 -29.56 -6.37 7.13
N ALA A 130 -29.42 -7.23 6.12
CA ALA A 130 -28.46 -7.06 5.04
C ALA A 130 -28.68 -5.70 4.35
N ALA A 131 -27.60 -4.96 4.17
CA ALA A 131 -27.59 -3.60 3.67
C ALA A 131 -27.78 -3.56 2.15
N ASP A 132 -29.01 -3.73 1.69
CA ASP A 132 -29.43 -3.50 0.29
C ASP A 132 -30.66 -2.56 0.18
N ASP A 133 -31.00 -1.81 1.23
CA ASP A 133 -32.03 -0.77 1.15
C ASP A 133 -31.40 0.53 0.61
N ASP A 134 -31.55 0.75 -0.69
CA ASP A 134 -31.06 1.91 -1.47
C ASP A 134 -31.92 3.19 -1.28
N ASP A 135 -32.76 3.24 -0.23
CA ASP A 135 -33.81 4.27 -0.05
C ASP A 135 -33.47 5.32 1.03
N ASP A 136 -32.29 5.23 1.67
CA ASP A 136 -31.83 6.22 2.64
C ASP A 136 -31.36 7.50 1.93
N ALA A 137 -32.04 8.62 2.23
CA ALA A 137 -31.68 9.92 1.68
C ALA A 137 -30.23 10.30 2.01
N VAL A 138 -29.47 10.76 1.01
CA VAL A 138 -28.11 11.27 1.20
C VAL A 138 -28.19 12.76 1.57
N VAL A 139 -27.67 13.12 2.74
CA VAL A 139 -27.70 14.50 3.27
C VAL A 139 -26.30 15.10 3.37
N ASP A 140 -26.20 16.41 3.15
CA ASP A 140 -24.97 17.16 3.35
C ASP A 140 -24.63 17.28 4.85
N VAL A 141 -23.37 17.03 5.20
CA VAL A 141 -22.90 17.03 6.59
C VAL A 141 -22.40 18.42 6.97
N HIS A 142 -22.95 18.97 8.06
CA HIS A 142 -22.55 20.25 8.63
C HIS A 142 -22.51 20.20 10.18
N PRO A 143 -21.41 20.67 10.82
CA PRO A 143 -20.15 21.11 10.20
C PRO A 143 -19.40 19.95 9.55
N LYS A 144 -18.60 20.25 8.51
CA LYS A 144 -17.76 19.24 7.86
C LYS A 144 -16.57 18.90 8.77
N PRO A 145 -16.16 17.62 8.86
CA PRO A 145 -14.87 17.29 9.48
C PRO A 145 -13.75 17.92 8.66
N ARG A 146 -12.73 18.49 9.30
CA ARG A 146 -11.59 19.11 8.59
C ARG A 146 -10.84 18.11 7.71
N GLU A 147 -10.72 16.87 8.16
CA GLU A 147 -10.01 15.80 7.47
C GLU A 147 -10.77 14.49 7.64
N VAL A 148 -10.63 13.60 6.66
CA VAL A 148 -11.17 12.22 6.68
C VAL A 148 -10.10 11.21 6.27
N PHE A 149 -10.24 9.96 6.71
CA PHE A 149 -9.61 8.82 6.04
C PHE A 149 -10.54 8.39 4.89
N VAL A 150 -10.09 8.49 3.65
CA VAL A 150 -10.92 8.21 2.48
C VAL A 150 -10.51 6.92 1.77
N ALA A 151 -11.44 5.97 1.70
CA ALA A 151 -11.35 4.78 0.87
C ALA A 151 -11.73 5.09 -0.59
N PRO A 152 -11.20 4.33 -1.57
CA PRO A 152 -11.58 4.47 -2.98
C PRO A 152 -13.06 4.15 -3.22
N GLU A 153 -13.61 4.66 -4.32
CA GLU A 153 -14.90 4.16 -4.83
C GLU A 153 -14.66 2.79 -5.46
N GLU A 154 -15.36 1.75 -5.00
CA GLU A 154 -15.33 0.44 -5.67
C GLU A 154 -16.37 0.41 -6.80
N ARG A 155 -15.94 0.05 -8.01
CA ARG A 155 -16.82 -0.18 -9.15
C ARG A 155 -16.71 -1.61 -9.64
N ARG A 156 -17.84 -2.17 -10.08
CA ARG A 156 -17.93 -3.44 -10.79
C ARG A 156 -17.96 -3.14 -12.29
N GLU A 157 -16.89 -3.44 -13.00
CA GLU A 157 -16.81 -3.24 -14.46
C GLU A 157 -16.20 -4.45 -15.16
N THR A 158 -16.41 -4.57 -16.48
CA THR A 158 -15.78 -5.63 -17.25
C THR A 158 -14.27 -5.40 -17.32
N PHE A 159 -13.47 -6.46 -17.28
CA PHE A 159 -12.02 -6.33 -17.41
C PHE A 159 -11.62 -5.68 -18.74
N ARG A 160 -12.40 -5.89 -19.81
CA ARG A 160 -12.24 -5.21 -21.10
C ARG A 160 -12.41 -3.70 -20.98
N ASP A 161 -13.45 -3.24 -20.30
CA ASP A 161 -13.67 -1.81 -20.09
C ASP A 161 -12.56 -1.20 -19.24
N PHE A 162 -12.14 -1.90 -18.17
CA PHE A 162 -10.99 -1.52 -17.35
C PHE A 162 -9.72 -1.33 -18.19
N LEU A 163 -9.35 -2.32 -19.02
CA LEU A 163 -8.16 -2.25 -19.88
C LEU A 163 -8.28 -1.14 -20.93
N ARG A 164 -9.46 -0.92 -21.50
CA ARG A 164 -9.70 0.17 -22.46
C ARG A 164 -9.47 1.53 -21.79
N GLU A 165 -10.06 1.75 -20.63
CA GLU A 165 -9.90 2.98 -19.85
C GLU A 165 -8.45 3.20 -19.42
N LEU A 166 -7.76 2.13 -19.04
CA LEU A 166 -6.37 2.19 -18.60
C LEU A 166 -5.41 2.52 -19.74
N ASN A 167 -5.69 2.12 -20.98
CA ASN A 167 -4.80 2.32 -22.12
C ASN A 167 -5.15 3.55 -22.99
N ASP A 168 -6.27 4.23 -22.73
CA ASP A 168 -6.68 5.42 -23.46
C ASP A 168 -6.10 6.72 -22.85
N ASP A 169 -5.03 7.23 -23.45
CA ASP A 169 -4.35 8.45 -22.99
C ASP A 169 -5.24 9.71 -23.00
N SER A 170 -6.25 9.77 -23.87
CA SER A 170 -7.18 10.90 -23.91
C SER A 170 -8.03 10.94 -22.63
N ARG A 171 -8.49 9.77 -22.19
CA ARG A 171 -9.27 9.61 -20.96
C ARG A 171 -8.42 9.77 -19.70
N ARG A 172 -7.13 9.45 -19.77
CA ARG A 172 -6.18 9.68 -18.66
C ARG A 172 -5.91 11.15 -18.41
N ARG A 173 -5.91 12.00 -19.44
CA ARG A 173 -5.79 13.46 -19.29
C ARG A 173 -7.11 14.10 -18.85
N GLY A 174 -8.22 13.53 -19.30
CA GLY A 174 -9.56 14.05 -19.06
C GLY A 174 -9.80 15.39 -19.75
N ASP A 175 -11.01 15.92 -19.59
CA ASP A 175 -11.41 17.27 -20.00
C ASP A 175 -12.35 17.88 -18.96
N ASP A 176 -12.78 19.13 -19.16
CA ASP A 176 -13.66 19.85 -18.22
C ASP A 176 -14.99 19.12 -17.96
N SER A 177 -15.46 18.31 -18.92
CA SER A 177 -16.68 17.50 -18.82
C SER A 177 -16.43 16.07 -18.31
N HIS A 178 -15.18 15.59 -18.33
CA HIS A 178 -14.76 14.27 -17.88
C HIS A 178 -13.40 14.38 -17.18
N PRO A 179 -13.34 14.94 -15.94
CA PRO A 179 -12.11 14.94 -15.16
C PRO A 179 -11.50 13.53 -15.10
N PRO A 180 -10.16 13.45 -15.21
CA PRO A 180 -9.50 12.17 -15.25
C PRO A 180 -9.65 11.45 -13.91
N VAL A 181 -9.86 10.14 -13.98
CA VAL A 181 -9.85 9.28 -12.80
C VAL A 181 -8.70 8.30 -12.87
N VAL A 182 -8.32 7.80 -11.71
CA VAL A 182 -7.27 6.80 -11.52
C VAL A 182 -7.93 5.49 -11.14
N ARG A 183 -7.68 4.46 -11.95
CA ARG A 183 -8.24 3.11 -11.78
C ARG A 183 -7.17 2.14 -11.34
N TYR A 184 -7.52 1.27 -10.39
CA TYR A 184 -6.60 0.30 -9.83
C TYR A 184 -7.32 -0.95 -9.33
N ILE A 185 -7.02 -2.10 -9.95
CA ILE A 185 -7.33 -3.41 -9.38
C ILE A 185 -6.39 -3.59 -8.19
N SER A 186 -6.98 -3.54 -7.00
CA SER A 186 -6.27 -3.53 -5.72
C SER A 186 -7.06 -4.17 -4.59
N LYS A 187 -8.15 -4.87 -4.92
CA LYS A 187 -8.87 -5.69 -3.95
C LYS A 187 -7.93 -6.74 -3.40
N GLN A 188 -7.82 -6.78 -2.08
CA GLN A 188 -7.02 -7.74 -1.34
C GLN A 188 -7.89 -8.96 -0.98
N CYS A 189 -7.38 -9.86 -0.13
CA CYS A 189 -8.09 -11.03 0.38
C CYS A 189 -8.39 -12.12 -0.66
N GLY A 190 -7.41 -12.45 -1.52
CA GLY A 190 -7.51 -13.60 -2.44
C GLY A 190 -8.04 -13.26 -3.83
N SER A 191 -8.02 -11.97 -4.20
CA SER A 191 -8.67 -11.47 -5.42
C SER A 191 -8.24 -12.20 -6.69
N LEU A 192 -6.99 -12.66 -6.81
CA LEU A 192 -6.55 -13.42 -7.99
C LEU A 192 -7.36 -14.70 -8.18
N LEU A 193 -7.61 -15.43 -7.09
CA LEU A 193 -8.30 -16.70 -7.13
C LEU A 193 -9.82 -16.51 -7.31
N ASP A 194 -10.36 -15.47 -6.70
CA ASP A 194 -11.81 -15.20 -6.69
C ASP A 194 -12.30 -14.51 -7.97
N GLU A 195 -11.58 -13.49 -8.45
CA GLU A 195 -12.03 -12.64 -9.57
C GLU A 195 -11.27 -12.89 -10.87
N PHE A 196 -10.08 -13.50 -10.81
CA PHE A 196 -9.21 -13.72 -11.98
C PHE A 196 -8.80 -15.19 -12.19
N PRO A 197 -9.69 -16.18 -12.02
CA PRO A 197 -9.31 -17.60 -12.01
C PRO A 197 -8.66 -18.07 -13.33
N ALA A 198 -8.98 -17.45 -14.47
CA ALA A 198 -8.39 -17.82 -15.75
C ALA A 198 -6.90 -17.44 -15.86
N LEU A 199 -6.47 -16.38 -15.16
CA LEU A 199 -5.07 -15.93 -15.12
C LEU A 199 -4.18 -16.79 -14.20
N THR A 200 -4.78 -17.58 -13.30
CA THR A 200 -4.05 -18.51 -12.42
C THR A 200 -3.33 -19.65 -13.16
N ARG A 201 -3.51 -19.76 -14.48
CA ARG A 201 -2.78 -20.70 -15.34
C ARG A 201 -1.44 -20.17 -15.82
N ASP A 202 -1.21 -18.86 -15.69
CA ASP A 202 0.00 -18.18 -16.14
C ASP A 202 0.97 -17.84 -15.00
N CYS A 203 0.55 -18.05 -13.76
CA CYS A 203 1.32 -17.82 -12.54
C CYS A 203 0.98 -18.89 -11.52
N GLU A 204 1.75 -18.95 -10.44
CA GLU A 204 1.53 -19.93 -9.39
C GLU A 204 0.50 -19.46 -8.37
N ARG A 205 -0.20 -20.41 -7.73
CA ARG A 205 -1.11 -20.14 -6.61
C ARG A 205 -0.39 -20.13 -5.26
N GLU A 206 0.85 -20.59 -5.27
CA GLU A 206 1.71 -20.75 -4.10
C GLU A 206 3.15 -20.87 -4.59
N LEU A 207 4.09 -20.27 -3.86
CA LEU A 207 5.51 -20.46 -4.10
C LEU A 207 6.04 -21.49 -3.12
N GLU A 208 6.40 -22.69 -3.60
CA GLU A 208 6.75 -23.84 -2.75
C GLU A 208 7.87 -23.51 -1.74
N TRP A 209 8.87 -22.74 -2.16
CA TRP A 209 9.98 -22.31 -1.29
C TRP A 209 9.52 -21.37 -0.17
N ALA A 210 8.53 -20.51 -0.45
CA ALA A 210 8.00 -19.57 0.53
C ALA A 210 7.15 -20.32 1.56
N THR A 211 6.27 -21.22 1.10
CA THR A 211 5.52 -22.11 2.00
C THR A 211 6.43 -22.97 2.86
N ALA A 212 7.49 -23.54 2.29
CA ALA A 212 8.45 -24.33 3.05
C ALA A 212 9.17 -23.48 4.12
N ALA A 213 9.47 -22.21 3.84
CA ALA A 213 10.10 -21.30 4.79
C ALA A 213 9.15 -20.84 5.90
N PHE A 214 7.92 -20.47 5.55
CA PHE A 214 6.91 -19.97 6.48
C PHE A 214 6.18 -21.10 7.23
N GLY A 215 6.25 -22.33 6.73
CA GLY A 215 5.59 -23.51 7.30
C GLY A 215 4.09 -23.61 7.00
N ALA A 216 3.54 -22.72 6.18
CA ALA A 216 2.13 -22.68 5.80
C ALA A 216 1.95 -22.05 4.40
N PRO A 217 0.92 -22.48 3.63
CA PRO A 217 0.56 -21.84 2.36
C PRO A 217 0.09 -20.39 2.58
N PRO A 218 0.01 -19.56 1.53
CA PRO A 218 -0.48 -18.20 1.66
C PRO A 218 -1.97 -18.17 2.03
N ASP A 219 -2.34 -17.24 2.91
CA ASP A 219 -3.74 -16.94 3.25
C ASP A 219 -4.47 -16.29 2.07
N ALA A 220 -3.74 -15.49 1.29
CA ALA A 220 -4.28 -14.75 0.16
C ALA A 220 -3.27 -14.61 -0.98
N VAL A 221 -3.79 -14.70 -2.21
CA VAL A 221 -3.06 -14.37 -3.43
C VAL A 221 -3.83 -13.30 -4.18
N ASN A 222 -3.22 -12.13 -4.38
CA ASN A 222 -3.91 -10.98 -4.95
C ASN A 222 -3.32 -10.57 -6.29
N LEU A 223 -4.18 -10.06 -7.17
CA LEU A 223 -3.77 -9.40 -8.40
C LEU A 223 -3.75 -7.88 -8.17
N TRP A 224 -2.69 -7.24 -8.64
CA TRP A 224 -2.55 -5.79 -8.69
C TRP A 224 -2.36 -5.37 -10.13
N CYS A 225 -3.19 -4.45 -10.63
CA CYS A 225 -3.03 -3.90 -11.97
C CYS A 225 -3.67 -2.52 -12.05
N GLY A 226 -2.99 -1.51 -12.58
CA GLY A 226 -3.61 -0.21 -12.76
C GLY A 226 -2.71 0.92 -13.22
N ASP A 227 -3.24 2.11 -13.05
CA ASP A 227 -2.66 3.35 -13.55
C ASP A 227 -1.42 3.77 -12.75
N ASP A 228 -0.41 4.32 -13.42
CA ASP A 228 0.85 4.79 -12.84
C ASP A 228 0.68 6.00 -11.91
N ARG A 229 -0.48 6.65 -11.93
CA ARG A 229 -0.88 7.68 -10.96
C ARG A 229 -1.40 7.10 -9.64
N ALA A 230 -1.73 5.81 -9.58
CA ALA A 230 -2.19 5.18 -8.34
C ALA A 230 -1.03 5.02 -7.37
N VAL A 231 -1.25 5.44 -6.13
CA VAL A 231 -0.27 5.40 -5.04
C VAL A 231 -0.95 4.83 -3.80
N THR A 232 -0.40 3.74 -3.27
CA THR A 232 -0.75 3.26 -1.94
C THR A 232 0.08 4.04 -0.92
N THR A 233 -0.58 4.72 0.02
CA THR A 233 0.09 5.53 1.05
C THR A 233 0.81 4.67 2.09
N PHE A 234 1.62 5.28 2.96
CA PHE A 234 2.35 4.53 3.98
C PHE A 234 1.41 3.79 4.93
N HIS A 235 1.59 2.48 5.01
CA HIS A 235 0.89 1.58 5.93
C HIS A 235 1.80 0.39 6.26
N LYS A 236 1.35 -0.52 7.14
CA LYS A 236 2.02 -1.78 7.43
C LYS A 236 0.99 -2.92 7.46
N ASP A 237 1.43 -4.12 7.12
CA ASP A 237 0.62 -5.34 7.18
C ASP A 237 1.16 -6.30 8.24
N HIS A 238 0.29 -7.17 8.73
CA HIS A 238 0.65 -8.31 9.59
C HIS A 238 0.96 -9.56 8.76
N TYR A 239 1.48 -9.38 7.54
CA TYR A 239 1.73 -10.45 6.60
C TYR A 239 3.19 -10.44 6.14
N GLU A 240 3.79 -11.62 6.01
CA GLU A 240 4.98 -11.82 5.23
C GLU A 240 4.59 -11.78 3.74
N ASN A 241 5.00 -10.72 3.05
CA ASN A 241 4.49 -10.41 1.72
C ASN A 241 5.55 -10.74 0.64
N VAL A 242 5.22 -11.68 -0.23
CA VAL A 242 6.06 -12.04 -1.39
C VAL A 242 5.44 -11.39 -2.63
N TYR A 243 6.02 -10.29 -3.09
CA TYR A 243 5.44 -9.39 -4.09
C TYR A 243 6.13 -9.53 -5.45
N CYS A 244 5.50 -10.25 -6.39
CA CYS A 244 6.02 -10.58 -7.71
C CYS A 244 5.56 -9.56 -8.77
N VAL A 245 6.48 -8.81 -9.37
CA VAL A 245 6.14 -7.88 -10.45
C VAL A 245 6.16 -8.62 -11.79
N VAL A 246 5.05 -8.57 -12.52
CA VAL A 246 4.87 -9.29 -13.79
C VAL A 246 5.11 -8.37 -15.00
N THR A 247 4.59 -7.14 -14.95
CA THR A 247 4.80 -6.11 -15.96
C THR A 247 5.06 -4.76 -15.32
N GLY A 248 5.80 -3.89 -16.01
CA GLY A 248 6.14 -2.56 -15.50
C GLY A 248 7.15 -2.57 -14.34
N THR A 249 6.99 -1.64 -13.42
CA THR A 249 7.85 -1.52 -12.23
C THR A 249 7.04 -1.01 -11.04
N LYS A 250 7.27 -1.61 -9.87
CA LYS A 250 6.78 -1.11 -8.58
C LYS A 250 7.93 -0.42 -7.86
N THR A 251 7.68 0.76 -7.32
CA THR A 251 8.62 1.49 -6.48
C THR A 251 8.07 1.50 -5.06
N PHE A 252 8.82 0.90 -4.14
CA PHE A 252 8.49 0.89 -2.72
C PHE A 252 9.39 1.89 -1.99
N ALA A 253 8.79 2.71 -1.13
CA ALA A 253 9.49 3.42 -0.08
C ALA A 253 9.26 2.67 1.23
N LEU A 254 10.32 2.19 1.86
CA LEU A 254 10.26 1.31 3.02
C LEU A 254 10.83 1.99 4.27
N LEU A 255 10.15 1.81 5.40
CA LEU A 255 10.67 2.10 6.73
C LEU A 255 10.60 0.84 7.59
N PRO A 256 11.64 0.54 8.39
CA PRO A 256 11.59 -0.57 9.33
C PRO A 256 10.50 -0.33 10.41
N PRO A 257 10.04 -1.37 11.12
CA PRO A 257 9.00 -1.23 12.15
C PRO A 257 9.32 -0.20 13.23
N CYS A 258 10.60 -0.02 13.59
CA CYS A 258 11.04 0.96 14.60
C CYS A 258 10.82 2.43 14.19
N ASP A 259 10.58 2.69 12.90
CA ASP A 259 10.39 4.02 12.33
C ASP A 259 8.90 4.42 12.22
N GLY A 260 7.97 3.59 12.68
CA GLY A 260 6.53 3.80 12.50
C GLY A 260 6.00 5.15 12.99
N ALA A 261 6.52 5.65 14.10
CA ALA A 261 6.12 6.96 14.63
C ALA A 261 6.48 8.14 13.73
N ARG A 262 7.47 7.99 12.85
CA ARG A 262 7.82 9.02 11.85
C ARG A 262 6.68 9.28 10.88
N LEU A 263 5.74 8.33 10.75
CA LEU A 263 4.55 8.47 9.92
C LEU A 263 3.50 9.45 10.47
N LYS A 264 3.64 9.84 11.74
CA LYS A 264 2.77 10.79 12.45
C LYS A 264 1.28 10.46 12.21
N PRO A 265 0.82 9.26 12.61
CA PRO A 265 -0.55 8.87 12.33
C PRO A 265 -1.54 9.86 12.94
N ARG A 266 -2.58 10.22 12.20
CA ARG A 266 -3.69 11.06 12.70
C ARG A 266 -4.99 10.29 12.59
N GLU A 267 -5.84 10.44 13.60
CA GLU A 267 -7.18 9.87 13.60
C GLU A 267 -8.13 10.77 12.82
N ALA A 268 -8.89 10.17 11.91
CA ALA A 268 -9.91 10.85 11.13
C ALA A 268 -11.14 9.95 10.91
N PRO A 269 -12.35 10.52 10.77
CA PRO A 269 -13.53 9.75 10.38
C PRO A 269 -13.32 9.04 9.04
N ALA A 270 -13.76 7.80 8.95
CA ALA A 270 -13.73 7.03 7.72
C ALA A 270 -14.79 7.53 6.73
N ALA A 271 -14.39 7.63 5.47
CA ALA A 271 -15.21 8.05 4.35
C ALA A 271 -14.86 7.22 3.11
N THR A 272 -15.72 7.28 2.11
CA THR A 272 -15.47 6.68 0.79
C THR A 272 -15.70 7.74 -0.28
N PHE A 273 -14.88 7.74 -1.33
CA PHE A 273 -15.23 8.45 -2.55
C PHE A 273 -16.52 7.88 -3.13
N VAL A 274 -17.44 8.75 -3.55
CA VAL A 274 -18.66 8.36 -4.26
C VAL A 274 -18.88 9.28 -5.45
N ALA A 275 -19.33 8.75 -6.58
CA ALA A 275 -19.77 9.59 -7.70
C ALA A 275 -20.90 10.53 -7.26
N GLU A 276 -20.82 11.81 -7.66
CA GLU A 276 -21.92 12.74 -7.42
C GLU A 276 -23.13 12.42 -8.30
N ASP A 277 -24.33 12.45 -7.69
CA ASP A 277 -25.59 12.23 -8.40
C ASP A 277 -25.82 13.24 -9.52
N ARG A 278 -26.11 12.71 -10.71
CA ARG A 278 -26.34 13.48 -11.94
C ARG A 278 -27.78 13.97 -12.00
N THR A 279 -28.08 15.06 -11.31
CA THR A 279 -29.39 15.72 -11.44
C THR A 279 -29.52 16.56 -12.71
N ARG A 280 -28.43 16.79 -13.46
CA ARG A 280 -28.39 17.54 -14.73
C ARG A 280 -27.59 16.80 -15.80
N GLU A 281 -28.08 16.83 -17.03
CA GLU A 281 -27.52 16.11 -18.18
C GLU A 281 -26.09 16.57 -18.52
N ASP A 282 -25.79 17.86 -18.31
CA ASP A 282 -24.51 18.53 -18.60
C ASP A 282 -23.47 18.50 -17.45
N ALA A 283 -23.74 17.82 -16.33
CA ALA A 283 -22.79 17.74 -15.23
C ALA A 283 -21.56 16.88 -15.61
N PRO A 284 -20.33 17.30 -15.24
CA PRO A 284 -19.12 16.56 -15.59
C PRO A 284 -19.17 15.13 -15.03
N ARG A 285 -18.86 14.14 -15.88
CA ARG A 285 -18.74 12.74 -15.44
C ARG A 285 -17.48 12.60 -14.57
N ASN A 286 -17.54 11.76 -13.54
CA ASN A 286 -16.44 11.55 -12.58
C ASN A 286 -16.16 12.72 -11.62
N ARG A 287 -17.18 13.50 -11.25
CA ARG A 287 -17.10 14.33 -10.05
C ARG A 287 -17.41 13.49 -8.82
N PHE A 288 -16.62 13.66 -7.76
CA PHE A 288 -16.72 12.85 -6.54
C PHE A 288 -17.13 13.70 -5.34
N ALA A 289 -17.88 13.10 -4.43
CA ALA A 289 -18.10 13.56 -3.06
C ALA A 289 -17.46 12.60 -2.07
N LEU A 290 -17.38 13.02 -0.80
CA LEU A 290 -16.92 12.19 0.32
C LEU A 290 -18.14 11.73 1.11
N ARG A 291 -18.40 10.42 1.15
CA ARG A 291 -19.47 9.86 1.97
C ARG A 291 -18.90 9.30 3.26
N LEU A 292 -19.27 9.86 4.40
CA LEU A 292 -18.88 9.34 5.71
C LEU A 292 -19.49 7.94 5.93
N GLU A 293 -18.69 7.03 6.48
CA GLU A 293 -19.14 5.69 6.83
C GLU A 293 -20.18 5.72 7.96
N ARG A 294 -21.16 4.81 7.88
CA ARG A 294 -22.11 4.52 8.96
C ARG A 294 -22.16 3.00 9.20
N PRO A 295 -22.00 2.51 10.44
CA PRO A 295 -21.72 3.28 11.66
C PRO A 295 -20.39 4.04 11.59
N ALA A 296 -20.29 5.15 12.32
CA ALA A 296 -19.12 6.01 12.29
C ALA A 296 -17.90 5.25 12.81
N ARG A 297 -16.83 5.23 12.01
CA ARG A 297 -15.55 4.60 12.32
C ARG A 297 -14.45 5.65 12.26
N SER A 298 -13.56 5.65 13.24
CA SER A 298 -12.34 6.47 13.23
C SER A 298 -11.17 5.59 12.80
N VAL A 299 -10.26 6.12 11.99
CA VAL A 299 -9.09 5.41 11.49
C VAL A 299 -7.85 6.27 11.71
N ALA A 300 -6.86 5.71 12.41
CA ALA A 300 -5.52 6.28 12.50
C ALA A 300 -4.72 5.93 11.25
N TRP A 301 -4.24 6.93 10.51
CA TRP A 301 -3.51 6.70 9.27
C TRP A 301 -2.33 7.65 9.09
N SER A 302 -1.34 7.25 8.28
CA SER A 302 -0.13 8.05 8.01
C SER A 302 -0.51 9.44 7.47
N SER A 303 0.14 10.47 8.00
CA SER A 303 -0.05 11.86 7.56
C SER A 303 1.11 12.43 6.75
N VAL A 304 2.13 11.62 6.48
CA VAL A 304 3.35 12.03 5.79
C VAL A 304 3.57 11.24 4.51
N ASP A 305 4.33 11.83 3.58
CA ASP A 305 4.82 11.20 2.35
C ASP A 305 6.37 11.16 2.34
N VAL A 306 6.97 10.61 1.29
CA VAL A 306 8.43 10.44 1.14
C VAL A 306 9.18 11.76 1.30
N ASP A 307 8.62 12.84 0.75
CA ASP A 307 9.20 14.18 0.79
C ASP A 307 9.27 14.76 2.21
N ASP A 308 8.29 14.44 3.07
CA ASP A 308 8.29 14.87 4.47
C ASP A 308 9.36 14.12 5.26
N LEU A 309 9.46 12.81 5.04
CA LEU A 309 10.47 11.94 5.66
C LEU A 309 11.89 12.27 5.22
N ALA A 310 12.08 12.82 4.02
CA ALA A 310 13.39 13.29 3.56
C ALA A 310 13.90 14.52 4.36
N ARG A 311 13.00 15.22 5.07
CA ARG A 311 13.29 16.48 5.77
C ARG A 311 13.23 16.36 7.31
N ASP A 312 12.87 15.20 7.85
CA ASP A 312 12.75 14.95 9.30
C ASP A 312 14.12 14.73 9.99
N GLY A 313 15.19 14.62 9.19
CA GLY A 313 16.56 14.42 9.64
C GLY A 313 16.91 12.99 10.05
N TYR A 314 15.97 12.05 10.06
CA TYR A 314 16.25 10.61 10.20
C TYR A 314 16.86 10.07 8.91
N PRO A 315 17.38 8.82 8.90
CA PRO A 315 17.73 8.17 7.65
C PRO A 315 16.52 8.14 6.69
N PRO A 316 16.72 8.43 5.39
CA PRO A 316 15.62 8.45 4.44
C PRO A 316 14.98 7.05 4.29
N PRO A 317 13.72 6.96 3.81
CA PRO A 317 13.13 5.68 3.43
C PRO A 317 14.03 4.91 2.46
N LEU A 318 14.09 3.58 2.60
CA LEU A 318 14.75 2.73 1.60
C LEU A 318 13.87 2.73 0.35
N LEU A 319 14.39 3.27 -0.75
CA LEU A 319 13.70 3.25 -2.03
C LEU A 319 14.16 2.03 -2.82
N VAL A 320 13.22 1.19 -3.23
CA VAL A 320 13.50 0.00 -4.05
C VAL A 320 12.57 -0.05 -5.25
N ASP A 321 13.18 -0.15 -6.43
CA ASP A 321 12.48 -0.52 -7.65
C ASP A 321 12.52 -2.05 -7.81
N VAL A 322 11.34 -2.60 -8.09
CA VAL A 322 11.09 -4.02 -8.36
C VAL A 322 10.52 -4.10 -9.77
N HIS A 323 11.29 -4.69 -10.67
CA HIS A 323 11.00 -4.74 -12.09
C HIS A 323 10.28 -6.05 -12.46
N ALA A 324 9.68 -6.07 -13.66
CA ALA A 324 9.11 -7.29 -14.22
C ALA A 324 10.09 -8.48 -14.16
N GLY A 325 9.62 -9.60 -13.59
CA GLY A 325 10.42 -10.81 -13.35
C GLY A 325 11.05 -10.89 -11.96
N GLU A 326 10.91 -9.85 -11.14
CA GLU A 326 11.50 -9.79 -9.81
C GLU A 326 10.44 -9.91 -8.71
N ILE A 327 10.89 -10.42 -7.56
CA ILE A 327 10.10 -10.57 -6.35
C ILE A 327 10.69 -9.67 -5.28
N LEU A 328 9.86 -8.87 -4.61
CA LEU A 328 10.21 -8.27 -3.34
C LEU A 328 9.68 -9.15 -2.20
N TYR A 329 10.57 -9.66 -1.36
CA TYR A 329 10.16 -10.04 -0.01
C TYR A 329 10.04 -8.78 0.83
N LEU A 330 8.82 -8.45 1.22
CA LEU A 330 8.46 -7.36 2.11
C LEU A 330 8.07 -7.98 3.46
N PRO A 331 8.93 -7.87 4.48
CA PRO A 331 8.68 -8.53 5.76
C PRO A 331 7.48 -7.94 6.48
N ALA A 332 6.86 -8.75 7.33
CA ALA A 332 5.77 -8.30 8.19
C ALA A 332 6.16 -7.04 9.00
N LEU A 333 5.16 -6.16 9.20
CA LEU A 333 5.24 -4.89 9.95
C LEU A 333 6.11 -3.80 9.32
N TRP A 334 6.77 -4.05 8.19
CA TRP A 334 7.48 -2.98 7.48
C TRP A 334 6.50 -1.96 6.94
N HIS A 335 6.77 -0.69 7.25
CA HIS A 335 5.96 0.38 6.72
C HIS A 335 6.36 0.65 5.28
N HIS A 336 5.38 0.71 4.40
CA HIS A 336 5.63 0.81 2.97
C HIS A 336 4.63 1.69 2.27
N ARG A 337 5.13 2.45 1.30
CA ARG A 337 4.35 3.23 0.33
C ARG A 337 4.71 2.74 -1.06
N VAL A 338 3.72 2.55 -1.91
CA VAL A 338 3.90 1.93 -3.23
C VAL A 338 3.42 2.86 -4.33
N SER A 339 4.28 3.13 -5.29
CA SER A 339 3.92 3.71 -6.58
C SER A 339 4.30 2.76 -7.71
N GLN A 340 3.82 3.01 -8.93
CA GLN A 340 4.07 2.12 -10.06
C GLN A 340 4.34 2.89 -11.34
N ARG A 341 5.03 2.23 -12.27
CA ARG A 341 5.32 2.75 -13.60
C ARG A 341 4.98 1.71 -14.64
N ARG A 342 4.47 2.18 -15.78
CA ARG A 342 4.25 1.35 -16.97
C ARG A 342 5.55 0.70 -17.44
N GLY A 343 5.42 -0.40 -18.16
CA GLY A 343 6.55 -1.01 -18.82
C GLY A 343 7.02 -0.20 -20.02
N LYS A 344 8.09 -0.69 -20.66
CA LYS A 344 8.81 0.05 -21.70
C LYS A 344 7.97 0.25 -22.96
N ASP A 345 7.02 -0.64 -23.20
CA ASP A 345 6.14 -0.63 -24.36
C ASP A 345 4.77 -0.01 -24.03
N GLY A 346 4.66 0.65 -22.87
CA GLY A 346 3.44 1.31 -22.40
C GLY A 346 2.45 0.39 -21.69
N GLU A 347 2.80 -0.88 -21.51
CA GLU A 347 1.95 -1.84 -20.83
C GLU A 347 1.70 -1.41 -19.37
N PRO A 348 0.45 -1.54 -18.88
CA PRO A 348 0.16 -1.26 -17.47
C PRO A 348 1.03 -2.10 -16.52
N CYS A 349 1.31 -1.56 -15.34
CA CYS A 349 2.00 -2.33 -14.31
C CYS A 349 1.05 -3.36 -13.72
N ALA A 350 1.49 -4.62 -13.71
CA ALA A 350 0.77 -5.73 -13.08
C ALA A 350 1.71 -6.51 -12.15
N ALA A 351 1.17 -6.97 -11.04
CA ALA A 351 1.88 -7.77 -10.05
C ALA A 351 0.95 -8.77 -9.37
N VAL A 352 1.52 -9.85 -8.88
CA VAL A 352 0.85 -10.84 -8.03
C VAL A 352 1.57 -10.86 -6.70
N ASN A 353 0.85 -10.87 -5.59
CA ASN A 353 1.47 -11.03 -4.29
C ASN A 353 0.87 -12.17 -3.49
N PHE A 354 1.69 -12.79 -2.65
CA PHE A 354 1.33 -13.86 -1.74
C PHE A 354 1.47 -13.34 -0.32
N TRP A 355 0.38 -13.42 0.45
CA TRP A 355 0.35 -13.05 1.86
C TRP A 355 0.37 -14.31 2.71
N HIS A 356 1.43 -14.48 3.49
CA HIS A 356 1.53 -15.51 4.54
C HIS A 356 1.39 -14.82 5.90
N ASP A 357 0.52 -15.34 6.77
CA ASP A 357 0.34 -14.74 8.10
C ASP A 357 1.67 -14.68 8.85
N MET A 358 1.89 -13.60 9.59
CA MET A 358 3.13 -13.44 10.34
C MET A 358 3.16 -14.36 11.56
N ALA A 359 4.36 -14.73 12.01
CA ALA A 359 4.51 -15.26 13.35
C ALA A 359 4.35 -14.12 14.38
N PHE A 360 3.38 -14.23 15.29
CA PHE A 360 3.19 -13.29 16.40
C PHE A 360 4.20 -13.58 17.53
N ASP A 361 5.47 -13.30 17.26
CA ASP A 361 6.62 -13.58 18.12
C ASP A 361 7.20 -12.32 18.79
N ASP A 362 8.47 -12.39 19.18
CA ASP A 362 9.23 -11.30 19.78
C ASP A 362 9.35 -10.08 18.86
N ARG A 363 9.33 -10.24 17.52
CA ARG A 363 9.36 -9.12 16.57
C ARG A 363 8.07 -8.30 16.66
N HIS A 364 6.93 -8.97 16.74
CA HIS A 364 5.65 -8.30 16.98
C HIS A 364 5.63 -7.59 18.34
N ALA A 365 6.08 -8.27 19.39
CA ALA A 365 6.15 -7.67 20.73
C ALA A 365 7.06 -6.43 20.77
N CYS A 366 8.23 -6.49 20.14
CA CYS A 366 9.16 -5.37 20.02
C CYS A 366 8.58 -4.19 19.23
N ALA A 367 7.91 -4.44 18.10
CA ALA A 367 7.25 -3.39 17.33
C ALA A 367 6.16 -2.68 18.16
N ARG A 368 5.33 -3.45 18.87
CA ARG A 368 4.30 -2.90 19.78
C ARG A 368 4.91 -2.10 20.93
N PHE A 369 6.00 -2.59 21.51
CA PHE A 369 6.73 -1.88 22.55
C PHE A 369 7.26 -0.53 22.06
N LEU A 370 7.83 -0.47 20.85
CA LEU A 370 8.36 0.76 20.28
C LEU A 370 7.25 1.79 19.99
N ASP A 371 6.11 1.33 19.46
CA ASP A 371 4.91 2.17 19.25
C ASP A 371 4.47 2.82 20.59
N GLU A 372 4.37 2.04 21.67
CA GLU A 372 3.98 2.56 22.99
C GLU A 372 5.07 3.43 23.65
N ALA A 373 6.33 3.01 23.58
CA ALA A 373 7.44 3.73 24.19
C ALA A 373 7.54 5.13 23.62
N ARG A 374 7.46 5.27 22.30
CA ARG A 374 7.55 6.56 21.63
C ARG A 374 6.43 7.51 22.07
N ALA A 375 5.19 7.03 22.10
CA ALA A 375 4.05 7.83 22.54
C ALA A 375 4.26 8.37 23.97
N ARG A 376 4.78 7.54 24.90
CA ARG A 376 5.06 7.97 26.28
C ARG A 376 6.23 8.95 26.39
N PHE A 377 7.28 8.76 25.60
CA PHE A 377 8.44 9.67 25.61
C PHE A 377 8.12 11.04 25.00
N GLU A 378 7.32 11.10 23.94
CA GLU A 378 6.91 12.38 23.34
C GLU A 378 6.06 13.22 24.31
N VAL A 379 5.09 12.59 25.00
CA VAL A 379 4.27 13.25 26.05
C VAL A 379 5.13 13.80 27.18
N ALA A 380 6.20 13.10 27.58
CA ALA A 380 7.09 13.57 28.64
C ALA A 380 7.95 14.79 28.24
N THR A 381 8.09 15.06 26.94
CA THR A 381 8.91 16.16 26.40
C THR A 381 8.12 17.41 25.98
N ASP A 382 6.79 17.34 25.96
CA ASP A 382 5.92 18.50 25.77
C ASP A 382 5.43 19.02 27.14
N PRO A 383 5.98 20.13 27.69
CA PRO A 383 5.65 20.58 29.04
C PRO A 383 4.25 21.19 29.16
N THR A 384 3.48 21.25 28.07
CA THR A 384 2.21 22.00 28.04
C THR A 384 1.01 21.23 28.61
N GLU A 385 1.13 19.91 28.86
CA GLU A 385 0.05 19.09 29.44
C GLU A 385 0.26 18.66 30.91
N THR A 386 1.33 19.11 31.59
CA THR A 386 1.51 18.88 33.03
C THR A 386 1.16 20.11 33.86
N SER A 387 -0.08 20.60 33.74
CA SER A 387 -0.69 21.41 34.80
C SER A 387 -2.22 21.36 34.73
N SER A 388 -2.79 20.31 35.31
CA SER A 388 -4.13 20.39 35.90
C SER A 388 -4.28 19.31 36.96
N ASP A 389 -3.72 19.59 38.13
CA ASP A 389 -4.18 19.05 39.42
C ASP A 389 -4.56 20.23 40.32
#